data_AF-A0A9D5A4T2-F1
#
_entry.id   AF-A0A9D5A4T2-F1
#
_cell.length_a   1.000
_cell.length_b   1.000
_cell.length_c   1.000
_cell.angle_alpha   90.00
_cell.angle_beta   90.00
_cell.angle_gamma   90.00
#
_symmetry.space_group_name_H-M   'P 1'
#
loop_
_entity.id
_entity.type
_entity.pdbx_description
1 polymer ?
#
loop_
_entity_poly.entity_id
_entity_poly.type
_entity_poly.pdbx_seq_one_letter_code
_entity_poly.pdbx_strand_id
1 'polypeptide(L)'
;MKDSDNRPDEEVAYECWKNHMARNDSLIVDECQGQYKSTLVCPECGKISITFDPFMYLSLPLPSTVTRAMTITVFYCDGSGLPMPYTVNVLKHGCCRDLCQALGTACCLKSDEMLLLAEASVSQKS
;
A
#
# COMPACT_ATOMS: atom_id res chain seq x y z
N MET A 1 9.71 25.84 12.97
CA MET A 1 10.73 24.92 12.42
C MET A 1 10.98 25.41 11.01
N LYS A 2 12.15 26.00 10.73
CA LYS A 2 12.42 26.66 9.43
C LYS A 2 12.44 25.59 8.34
N ASP A 3 11.75 25.87 7.23
CA ASP A 3 11.92 25.13 5.98
C ASP A 3 13.42 25.04 5.69
N SER A 4 13.90 23.89 5.21
CA SER A 4 15.33 23.62 4.97
C SER A 4 15.90 24.60 3.93
N ASP A 5 16.42 25.74 4.40
CA ASP A 5 17.02 26.85 3.65
C ASP A 5 18.36 26.43 2.96
N ASN A 6 18.35 25.40 2.11
CA ASN A 6 19.54 24.82 1.45
C ASN A 6 20.67 24.36 2.38
N ARG A 7 20.37 24.14 3.66
CA ARG A 7 21.35 23.68 4.65
C ARG A 7 21.55 22.16 4.56
N PRO A 8 22.75 21.64 4.84
CA PRO A 8 22.98 20.21 4.93
C PRO A 8 22.10 19.56 6.00
N ASP A 9 21.55 18.38 5.68
CA ASP A 9 20.71 17.61 6.61
C ASP A 9 21.41 17.36 7.95
N GLU A 10 22.71 17.08 7.93
CA GLU A 10 23.52 16.79 9.13
C GLU A 10 23.52 17.96 10.12
N GLU A 11 23.66 19.19 9.63
CA GLU A 11 23.64 20.38 10.48
C GLU A 11 22.27 20.59 11.13
N VAL A 12 21.21 20.44 10.34
CA VAL A 12 19.83 20.62 10.81
C VAL A 12 19.45 19.49 11.79
N ALA A 13 19.86 18.25 11.51
CA ALA A 13 19.70 17.10 12.39
C ALA A 13 20.36 17.34 13.74
N TYR A 14 21.63 17.78 13.73
CA TYR A 14 22.39 18.08 14.94
C TYR A 14 21.75 19.21 15.76
N GLU A 15 21.31 20.29 15.12
CA GLU A 15 20.59 21.38 15.81
C GLU A 15 19.28 20.90 16.43
N CYS A 16 18.50 20.12 15.68
CA CYS A 16 17.26 19.51 16.18
C CYS A 16 17.52 18.58 17.36
N TRP A 17 18.59 17.78 17.31
CA TRP A 17 18.97 16.87 18.39
C TRP A 17 19.41 17.64 19.63
N LYS A 18 20.26 18.65 19.47
CA LYS A 18 20.68 19.54 20.57
C LYS A 18 19.48 20.22 21.25
N ASN A 19 18.51 20.70 20.47
CA ASN A 19 17.28 21.31 20.99
C ASN A 19 16.35 20.31 21.69
N HIS A 20 16.42 19.03 21.32
CA HIS A 20 15.72 17.94 21.98
C HIS A 20 16.36 17.61 23.33
N MET A 21 17.69 17.41 23.35
CA MET A 21 18.46 17.15 24.59
C MET A 21 18.36 18.30 25.60
N ALA A 22 18.33 19.55 25.15
CA ALA A 22 18.19 20.72 26.03
C ALA A 22 16.89 20.71 26.87
N ARG A 23 15.89 19.92 26.46
CA ARG A 23 14.62 19.73 27.18
C ARG A 23 14.48 18.34 27.79
N ASN A 24 15.31 17.38 27.36
CA ASN A 24 15.23 15.97 27.71
C ASN A 24 16.65 15.44 27.92
N ASP A 25 17.18 15.59 29.13
CA ASP A 25 18.53 15.14 29.50
C ASP A 25 18.41 13.96 30.48
N SER A 26 18.61 12.74 29.98
CA SER A 26 18.53 11.52 30.79
C SER A 26 19.22 10.35 30.11
N LEU A 27 19.65 9.37 30.91
CA LEU A 27 20.24 8.12 30.43
C LEU A 27 19.35 7.38 29.41
N ILE A 28 18.02 7.50 29.52
CA ILE A 28 17.08 6.90 28.56
C ILE A 28 17.17 7.57 27.19
N VAL A 29 17.41 8.88 27.14
CA VAL A 29 17.60 9.61 25.88
C VAL A 29 18.91 9.16 25.23
N ASP A 30 19.98 9.05 26.02
CA ASP A 30 21.31 8.66 25.53
C ASP A 30 21.34 7.23 24.97
N GLU A 31 20.68 6.29 25.64
CA GLU A 31 20.76 4.87 25.30
C GLU A 31 19.63 4.38 24.38
N CYS A 32 18.43 4.99 24.47
CA CYS A 32 17.22 4.43 23.86
C CYS A 32 16.59 5.32 22.80
N GLN A 33 17.08 6.54 22.56
CA GLN A 33 16.50 7.42 21.55
C GLN A 33 17.39 7.56 20.32
N GLY A 34 16.73 7.63 19.17
CA GLY A 34 17.33 8.01 17.89
C GLY A 34 16.57 9.16 17.26
N GLN A 35 16.91 9.49 16.01
CA GLN A 35 16.29 10.57 15.26
C GLN A 35 15.88 10.11 13.87
N TYR A 36 14.63 10.39 13.47
CA TYR A 36 14.14 10.20 12.11
C TYR A 36 14.45 11.42 11.26
N LYS A 37 14.62 11.21 9.95
CA LYS A 37 14.48 12.26 8.93
C LYS A 37 13.12 12.08 8.24
N SER A 38 12.13 12.85 8.67
CA SER A 38 10.79 12.85 8.09
C SER A 38 10.74 13.78 6.89
N THR A 39 10.33 13.27 5.72
CA THR A 39 10.17 14.08 4.50
C THR A 39 8.72 14.03 4.05
N LEU A 40 8.06 15.19 4.05
CA LEU A 40 6.69 15.35 3.55
C LEU A 40 6.73 16.11 2.23
N VAL A 41 6.07 15.55 1.22
CA VAL A 41 5.89 16.19 -0.09
C VAL A 41 4.41 16.50 -0.26
N CYS A 42 4.07 17.77 -0.44
CA CYS A 42 2.70 18.16 -0.75
C CYS A 42 2.35 17.73 -2.18
N PRO A 43 1.30 16.91 -2.41
CA PRO A 43 0.95 16.44 -3.75
C PRO A 43 0.38 17.54 -4.66
N GLU A 44 -0.15 18.62 -4.10
CA GLU A 44 -0.76 19.72 -4.85
C GLU A 44 0.26 20.76 -5.34
N CYS A 45 1.21 21.15 -4.48
CA CYS A 45 2.15 22.23 -4.78
C CYS A 45 3.62 21.78 -4.86
N GLY A 46 3.91 20.51 -4.59
CA GLY A 46 5.27 19.97 -4.62
C GLY A 46 6.19 20.48 -3.50
N LYS A 47 5.69 21.28 -2.55
CA LYS A 47 6.50 21.74 -1.41
C LYS A 47 7.02 20.55 -0.62
N ILE A 48 8.33 20.55 -0.38
CA ILE A 48 9.02 19.56 0.43
C ILE A 48 9.25 20.16 1.82
N SER A 49 8.87 19.43 2.86
CA SER A 49 9.09 19.77 4.26
C SER A 49 9.90 18.65 4.90
N ILE A 50 11.08 18.97 5.43
CA ILE A 50 11.96 18.02 6.12
C ILE A 50 11.98 18.35 7.61
N THR A 51 11.76 17.35 8.46
CA THR A 51 11.87 17.46 9.92
C THR A 51 12.75 16.36 10.49
N PHE A 52 13.38 16.64 11.63
CA PHE A 52 14.22 15.68 12.35
C PHE A 52 13.62 15.40 13.72
N ASP A 53 12.98 14.24 13.84
CA ASP A 53 12.07 13.93 14.95
C ASP A 53 12.68 12.85 15.86
N PRO A 54 12.77 13.07 17.19
CA PRO A 54 13.28 12.07 18.12
C PRO A 54 12.31 10.87 18.22
N PHE A 55 12.83 9.65 18.34
CA PHE A 55 12.04 8.45 18.56
C PHE A 55 12.66 7.56 19.62
N MET A 56 11.85 6.74 20.28
CA MET A 56 12.30 5.77 21.30
C MET A 56 12.19 4.30 20.84
N TYR A 57 11.29 4.01 19.90
CA TYR A 57 11.07 2.68 19.37
C TYR A 57 10.72 2.74 17.88
N LEU A 58 11.00 1.64 17.19
CA LEU A 58 10.67 1.47 15.77
C LEU A 58 9.41 0.62 15.64
N SER A 59 8.36 1.19 15.08
CA SER A 59 7.19 0.42 14.65
C SER A 59 7.44 -0.10 13.24
N LEU A 60 7.70 -1.41 13.12
CA LEU A 60 7.92 -2.06 11.83
C LEU A 60 6.59 -2.61 11.28
N PRO A 61 6.16 -2.20 10.08
CA PRO A 61 4.96 -2.76 9.47
C PRO A 61 5.21 -4.23 9.12
N LEU A 62 4.24 -5.10 9.44
CA LEU A 62 4.26 -6.46 8.94
C LEU A 62 4.00 -6.46 7.43
N PRO A 63 4.70 -7.31 6.65
CA PRO A 63 4.36 -7.51 5.25
C PRO A 63 2.90 -7.94 5.13
N SER A 64 2.06 -7.06 4.60
CA SER A 64 0.68 -7.40 4.29
C SER A 64 0.59 -7.81 2.83
N THR A 65 -0.08 -8.94 2.55
CA THR A 65 -0.40 -9.31 1.18
C THR A 65 -1.40 -8.29 0.65
N VAL A 66 -0.97 -7.43 -0.28
CA VAL A 66 -1.85 -6.44 -0.92
C VAL A 66 -2.83 -7.09 -1.90
N THR A 67 -2.50 -8.29 -2.36
CA THR A 67 -3.33 -9.11 -3.25
C THR A 67 -4.03 -10.25 -2.52
N ARG A 68 -5.13 -10.73 -3.10
CA ARG A 68 -5.82 -11.97 -2.75
C ARG A 68 -5.99 -12.82 -4.01
N ALA A 69 -5.85 -14.13 -3.88
CA ALA A 69 -6.25 -15.06 -4.91
C ALA A 69 -7.77 -15.22 -4.89
N MET A 70 -8.43 -15.05 -6.02
CA MET A 70 -9.86 -15.32 -6.20
C MET A 70 -10.03 -16.40 -7.26
N THR A 71 -10.78 -17.46 -6.94
CA THR A 71 -11.16 -18.50 -7.88
C THR A 71 -12.58 -18.22 -8.37
N ILE A 72 -12.74 -18.03 -9.68
CA ILE A 72 -14.01 -17.74 -10.34
C ILE A 72 -14.28 -18.84 -11.37
N THR A 73 -15.49 -19.37 -11.40
CA THR A 73 -15.93 -20.31 -12.43
C THR A 73 -16.50 -19.55 -13.62
N VAL A 74 -15.92 -19.76 -14.79
CA VAL A 74 -16.35 -19.15 -16.06
C VAL A 74 -17.24 -20.12 -16.82
N PHE A 75 -18.37 -19.63 -17.31
CA PHE A 75 -19.33 -20.39 -18.12
C PHE A 75 -19.32 -19.84 -19.54
N TYR A 76 -19.13 -20.72 -20.52
CA TYR A 76 -19.10 -20.36 -21.93
C TYR A 76 -20.52 -20.40 -22.51
N CYS A 77 -21.04 -19.25 -22.97
CA CYS A 77 -22.41 -19.13 -23.49
C CYS A 77 -22.59 -19.67 -24.91
N ASP A 78 -21.51 -19.87 -25.65
CA ASP A 78 -21.48 -20.40 -27.01
C ASP A 78 -21.42 -21.95 -27.05
N GLY A 79 -21.39 -22.60 -25.88
CA GLY A 79 -21.25 -24.05 -25.77
C GLY A 79 -19.85 -24.57 -26.12
N SER A 80 -18.85 -23.69 -26.28
CA SER A 80 -17.47 -24.07 -26.64
C SER A 80 -16.76 -24.87 -25.55
N GLY A 81 -17.24 -24.81 -24.30
CA GLY A 81 -16.58 -25.46 -23.18
C GLY A 81 -17.48 -25.72 -21.98
N LEU A 82 -17.03 -26.64 -21.13
CA LEU A 82 -17.59 -26.85 -19.81
C LEU A 82 -17.22 -25.69 -18.88
N PRO A 83 -17.94 -25.50 -17.76
CA PRO A 83 -17.57 -24.49 -16.77
C PRO A 83 -16.17 -24.75 -16.22
N MET A 84 -15.28 -23.75 -16.30
CA MET A 84 -13.87 -23.89 -15.90
C MET A 84 -13.50 -22.91 -14.78
N PRO A 85 -12.80 -23.36 -13.72
CA PRO A 85 -12.32 -22.48 -12.67
C PRO A 85 -11.03 -21.74 -13.10
N TYR A 86 -10.98 -20.43 -12.84
CA TYR A 86 -9.81 -19.58 -13.03
C TYR A 86 -9.42 -18.92 -11.71
N THR A 87 -8.14 -19.04 -11.34
CA THR A 87 -7.58 -18.35 -10.17
C THR A 87 -6.79 -17.13 -10.61
N VAL A 88 -7.21 -15.94 -10.17
CA VAL A 88 -6.55 -14.67 -10.46
C VAL A 88 -6.16 -13.95 -9.18
N ASN A 89 -5.05 -13.21 -9.21
CA ASN A 89 -4.60 -12.40 -8.08
C ASN A 89 -5.06 -10.96 -8.29
N VAL A 90 -5.84 -10.42 -7.35
CA VAL A 90 -6.36 -9.04 -7.40
C VAL A 90 -6.08 -8.30 -6.10
N LEU A 91 -6.05 -6.97 -6.13
CA LEU A 91 -5.86 -6.16 -4.92
C LEU A 91 -7.01 -6.36 -3.94
N LYS A 92 -6.70 -6.45 -2.64
CA LYS A 92 -7.70 -6.60 -1.56
C LYS A 92 -8.68 -5.42 -1.51
N HIS A 93 -8.21 -4.22 -1.81
CA HIS A 93 -8.99 -2.99 -1.87
C HIS A 93 -9.14 -2.46 -3.31
N GLY A 94 -9.06 -3.35 -4.31
CA GLY A 94 -9.25 -3.01 -5.73
C GLY A 94 -10.72 -2.90 -6.12
N CYS A 95 -10.97 -2.62 -7.41
CA CYS A 95 -12.31 -2.54 -7.97
C CYS A 95 -12.66 -3.77 -8.82
N CYS A 96 -13.95 -3.98 -9.11
CA CYS A 96 -14.40 -5.11 -9.94
C CYS A 96 -13.83 -5.08 -11.38
N ARG A 97 -13.46 -3.89 -11.88
CA ARG A 97 -12.82 -3.73 -13.19
C ARG A 97 -11.49 -4.47 -13.26
N ASP A 98 -10.69 -4.39 -12.19
CA ASP A 98 -9.40 -5.07 -12.10
C ASP A 98 -9.58 -6.59 -12.17
N LEU A 99 -10.65 -7.10 -11.55
CA LEU A 99 -11.05 -8.50 -11.61
C LEU A 99 -11.46 -8.90 -13.04
N CYS A 100 -12.34 -8.13 -13.69
CA CYS A 100 -12.75 -8.39 -15.07
C CYS A 100 -11.55 -8.40 -16.02
N GLN A 101 -10.60 -7.46 -15.85
CA GLN A 101 -9.39 -7.38 -16.67
C GLN A 101 -8.47 -8.59 -16.44
N ALA A 102 -8.25 -8.98 -15.18
CA ALA A 102 -7.46 -10.16 -14.84
C ALA A 102 -8.08 -11.44 -15.42
N LEU A 103 -9.40 -11.60 -15.32
CA LEU A 103 -10.13 -12.73 -15.89
C LEU A 103 -10.10 -12.73 -17.42
N GLY A 104 -10.32 -11.58 -18.06
CA GLY A 104 -10.27 -11.49 -19.52
C GLY A 104 -8.91 -11.87 -20.08
N THR A 105 -7.84 -11.49 -19.38
CA THR A 105 -6.47 -11.91 -19.71
C THR A 105 -6.27 -13.40 -19.49
N ALA A 106 -6.72 -13.95 -18.36
CA ALA A 106 -6.55 -15.38 -18.03
C ALA A 106 -7.38 -16.31 -18.93
N CYS A 107 -8.52 -15.84 -19.43
CA CYS A 107 -9.40 -16.57 -20.35
C CYS A 107 -9.03 -16.36 -21.83
N CYS A 108 -8.00 -15.54 -22.12
CA CYS A 108 -7.62 -15.17 -23.48
C CYS A 108 -8.79 -14.60 -24.32
N LEU A 109 -9.63 -13.77 -23.70
CA LEU A 109 -10.79 -13.19 -24.39
C LEU A 109 -10.35 -12.30 -25.56
N LYS A 110 -11.04 -12.45 -26.70
CA LYS A 110 -10.86 -11.58 -27.86
C LYS A 110 -11.61 -10.27 -27.66
N SER A 111 -11.27 -9.26 -28.48
CA SER A 111 -11.87 -7.93 -28.39
C SER A 111 -13.37 -7.88 -28.68
N ASP A 112 -13.93 -8.91 -29.31
CA ASP A 112 -15.35 -9.09 -29.62
C ASP A 112 -16.12 -9.88 -28.55
N GLU A 113 -15.44 -10.40 -27.53
CA GLU A 113 -16.03 -11.22 -26.48
C GLU A 113 -16.31 -10.39 -25.21
N MET A 114 -17.48 -10.61 -24.59
CA MET A 114 -17.93 -9.86 -23.42
C MET A 114 -17.97 -10.76 -22.18
N LEU A 115 -17.40 -10.26 -21.07
CA LEU A 115 -17.47 -10.92 -19.76
C LEU A 115 -18.55 -10.26 -18.89
N LEU A 116 -19.47 -11.07 -18.39
CA LEU A 116 -20.49 -10.67 -17.42
C LEU A 116 -20.18 -11.31 -16.06
N LEU A 117 -20.11 -10.49 -15.02
CA LEU A 117 -19.87 -10.95 -13.66
C LEU A 117 -21.21 -11.12 -12.95
N ALA A 118 -21.45 -12.29 -12.35
CA ALA A 118 -22.64 -12.57 -11.56
C ALA A 118 -22.25 -13.22 -10.23
N GLU A 119 -22.94 -12.84 -9.16
CA GLU A 119 -22.83 -13.51 -7.88
C GLU A 119 -23.80 -14.70 -7.85
N ALA A 120 -23.29 -15.90 -7.61
CA ALA A 120 -24.10 -17.09 -7.43
C ALA A 120 -24.21 -17.40 -5.93
N SER A 121 -25.37 -17.13 -5.33
CA SER A 121 -25.68 -17.57 -3.97
C SER A 121 -26.26 -18.99 -4.03
N VAL A 122 -25.53 -19.98 -3.51
CA VAL A 122 -26.07 -21.34 -3.38
C VAL A 122 -27.02 -21.37 -2.20
N SER A 123 -28.32 -21.29 -2.45
CA SER A 123 -29.32 -21.55 -1.43
C SER A 123 -29.33 -23.05 -1.13
N GLN A 124 -28.64 -23.47 -0.07
CA GLN A 124 -28.76 -24.83 0.45
C GLN A 124 -30.21 -25.04 0.91
N LYS A 125 -31.00 -25.77 0.12
CA LYS A 125 -32.29 -26.30 0.60
C LYS A 125 -31.97 -27.54 1.46
N SER A 126 -32.24 -27.40 2.76
CA SER A 126 -32.37 -28.53 3.68
C SER A 126 -33.61 -29.37 3.37
#